data_AF-A0A7S2GYM2-F1
#
_entry.id   AF-A0A7S2GYM2-F1
#
_cell.length_a   1.000
_cell.length_b   1.000
_cell.length_c   1.000
_cell.angle_alpha   90.00
_cell.angle_beta   90.00
_cell.angle_gamma   90.00
#
_symmetry.space_group_name_H-M   'P 1'
#
loop_
_entity.id
_entity.type
_entity.pdbx_description
1 polymer ?
#
loop_
_entity_poly.entity_id
_entity_poly.type
_entity_poly.pdbx_seq_one_letter_code
_entity_poly.pdbx_strand_id
1 'polypeptide(L)'
;WDISLAFIIVFYAIVVPLRICFEDTVSTGGGGALSLLKSTAGWSWFDAFNDILFGIDIIANFRTTYITKDGVYELDEKKVALSYLKSWFFIDFIASIPLGRIIKLLGTAWNSGGIGKLNKIARILRFVKIAKLFRVLKLGKVVSLLQIRFGINGNYFKLLSAGTFLLGVWHYIACVFWYISYETGFCDWGVAETGQDVLYFKYGDAAGFDNPNGFIECLSDWVPWASIVDESLQTQYTQAFFWAVMITTGVGKDVAPETNIEVAFTIIIIFAGVLIDAFIIGTITNTLAELDAVASIKREKLEAVNQFLRKNRIKLKLKMEINDYYDFFFANKTDSADVVSDLPHELFSKMEVTLKIAKVESCDIFAGARKQVLMRIIEGAYYEISLPKQILTIEKKKSYKMYIVQKGTVSLFLTKLSVEEKWQDLFSTMKKHRMWIGESSTYGFTEVIDEANAANETRKKENMA
;
A
#
# COMPACT_ATOMS: atom_id res chain seq x y z
N TRP A 1 -2.90 3.62 -21.45
CA TRP A 1 -2.17 4.89 -21.60
C TRP A 1 -1.50 5.28 -20.29
N ASP A 2 -2.26 5.70 -19.27
CA ASP A 2 -1.70 6.19 -17.99
C ASP A 2 -0.78 5.21 -17.26
N ILE A 3 -1.10 3.91 -17.24
CA ILE A 3 -0.22 2.87 -16.64
C ILE A 3 1.11 2.76 -17.40
N SER A 4 1.07 2.84 -18.73
CA SER A 4 2.27 2.80 -19.57
C SER A 4 3.14 4.04 -19.34
N LEU A 5 2.51 5.22 -19.21
CA LEU A 5 3.21 6.44 -18.85
C LEU A 5 3.80 6.37 -17.44
N ALA A 6 3.08 5.80 -16.47
CA ALA A 6 3.58 5.60 -15.12
C ALA A 6 4.86 4.77 -15.09
N PHE A 7 4.91 3.67 -15.85
CA PHE A 7 6.11 2.84 -15.96
C PHE A 7 7.30 3.63 -16.53
N ILE A 8 7.08 4.41 -17.58
CA ILE A 8 8.10 5.27 -18.18
C ILE A 8 8.58 6.32 -17.17
N ILE A 9 7.66 6.95 -16.42
CA ILE A 9 8.00 7.96 -15.40
C ILE A 9 8.89 7.35 -14.31
N VAL A 10 8.53 6.18 -13.77
CA VAL A 10 9.33 5.48 -12.75
C VAL A 10 10.70 5.11 -13.32
N PHE A 11 10.75 4.61 -14.56
CA PHE A 11 12.01 4.30 -15.23
C PHE A 11 12.92 5.53 -15.34
N TYR A 12 12.38 6.68 -15.78
CA TYR A 12 13.14 7.93 -15.87
C TYR A 12 13.61 8.43 -14.50
N ALA A 13 12.78 8.27 -13.46
CA ALA A 13 13.12 8.69 -12.10
C ALA A 13 14.36 7.97 -11.55
N ILE A 14 14.57 6.71 -11.95
CA ILE A 14 15.71 5.90 -11.52
C ILE A 14 16.92 6.11 -12.45
N VAL A 15 16.70 6.14 -13.76
CA VAL A 15 17.80 6.09 -14.74
C VAL A 15 18.46 7.46 -14.95
N VAL A 16 17.72 8.57 -14.88
CA VAL A 16 18.29 9.90 -15.13
C VAL A 16 19.35 10.29 -14.10
N PRO A 17 19.11 10.21 -12.78
CA PRO A 17 20.12 10.54 -11.78
C PRO A 17 21.33 9.62 -11.88
N LEU A 18 21.08 8.30 -12.01
CA LEU A 18 22.14 7.31 -12.17
C LEU A 18 23.05 7.64 -13.34
N ARG A 19 22.47 8.01 -14.49
CA ARG A 19 23.26 8.41 -15.65
C ARG A 19 24.04 9.71 -15.40
N ILE A 20 23.41 10.74 -14.83
CA ILE A 20 24.09 12.02 -14.59
C ILE A 20 25.31 11.83 -13.68
N CYS A 21 25.20 10.98 -12.66
CA CYS A 21 26.21 10.84 -11.62
C CYS A 21 27.27 9.78 -11.92
N PHE A 22 26.93 8.68 -12.62
CA PHE A 22 27.85 7.55 -12.85
C PHE A 22 28.37 7.43 -14.29
N GLU A 23 27.85 8.18 -15.28
CA GLU A 23 28.26 8.05 -16.70
C GLU A 23 29.76 8.28 -16.92
N ASP A 24 30.39 9.10 -16.07
CA ASP A 24 31.82 9.44 -16.19
C ASP A 24 32.76 8.40 -15.52
N THR A 25 32.24 7.50 -14.65
CA THR A 25 33.04 6.45 -13.94
C THR A 25 32.83 5.04 -14.51
N VAL A 26 31.92 4.86 -15.47
CA VAL A 26 31.63 3.53 -16.04
C VAL A 26 32.66 3.15 -17.12
N SER A 27 33.47 2.12 -16.82
CA SER A 27 34.39 1.49 -17.77
C SER A 27 33.64 0.71 -18.86
N THR A 28 34.18 0.68 -20.08
CA THR A 28 33.55 0.08 -21.29
C THR A 28 33.43 -1.45 -21.26
N GLY A 29 33.92 -2.13 -20.21
CA GLY A 29 34.14 -3.58 -20.21
C GLY A 29 32.95 -4.46 -19.78
N GLY A 30 31.90 -3.90 -19.16
CA GLY A 30 30.79 -4.72 -18.67
C GLY A 30 29.66 -4.90 -19.71
N GLY A 31 29.47 -6.13 -20.19
CA GLY A 31 28.35 -6.50 -21.07
C GLY A 31 26.99 -6.43 -20.34
N GLY A 32 25.91 -6.13 -21.09
CA GLY A 32 24.52 -6.10 -20.57
C GLY A 32 23.90 -4.69 -20.50
N ALA A 33 22.90 -4.49 -19.62
CA ALA A 33 22.18 -3.21 -19.43
C ALA A 33 23.10 -1.99 -19.15
N LEU A 34 24.35 -2.25 -18.73
CA LEU A 34 25.41 -1.28 -18.59
C LEU A 34 25.88 -0.67 -19.93
N SER A 35 25.92 -1.47 -21.00
CA SER A 35 26.22 -0.98 -22.36
C SER A 35 25.13 -0.06 -22.90
N LEU A 36 23.89 -0.24 -22.45
CA LEU A 36 22.79 0.67 -22.78
C LEU A 36 23.11 2.03 -22.19
N LEU A 37 23.48 2.16 -20.89
CA LEU A 37 23.78 3.44 -20.22
C LEU A 37 24.79 4.32 -20.98
N LYS A 38 25.80 3.73 -21.63
CA LYS A 38 26.82 4.46 -22.42
C LYS A 38 26.46 4.65 -23.91
N SER A 39 25.47 3.92 -24.44
CA SER A 39 25.01 4.03 -25.83
C SER A 39 24.33 5.38 -26.09
N THR A 40 25.12 6.35 -26.53
CA THR A 40 24.66 7.71 -26.82
C THR A 40 23.59 7.75 -27.92
N ALA A 41 23.69 6.87 -28.93
CA ALA A 41 22.70 6.77 -30.00
C ALA A 41 21.37 6.15 -29.53
N GLY A 42 21.43 5.05 -28.77
CA GLY A 42 20.24 4.36 -28.24
C GLY A 42 19.44 5.25 -27.29
N TRP A 43 20.12 5.93 -26.36
CA TRP A 43 19.46 6.88 -25.46
C TRP A 43 18.91 8.10 -26.17
N SER A 44 19.61 8.62 -27.18
CA SER A 44 19.11 9.77 -27.93
C SER A 44 17.80 9.44 -28.62
N TRP A 45 17.66 8.23 -29.19
CA TRP A 45 16.40 7.77 -29.76
C TRP A 45 15.32 7.58 -28.69
N PHE A 46 15.65 6.90 -27.59
CA PHE A 46 14.69 6.66 -26.49
C PHE A 46 14.19 7.97 -25.87
N ASP A 47 15.07 8.94 -25.63
CA ASP A 47 14.67 10.29 -25.20
C ASP A 47 13.73 10.95 -26.21
N ALA A 48 13.87 10.68 -27.51
CA ALA A 48 13.03 11.28 -28.56
C ALA A 48 11.65 10.69 -28.55
N PHE A 49 11.60 9.37 -28.52
CA PHE A 49 10.36 8.62 -28.40
C PHE A 49 9.55 9.07 -27.19
N ASN A 50 10.19 9.18 -26.02
CA ASN A 50 9.50 9.60 -24.81
C ASN A 50 9.05 11.06 -24.87
N ASP A 51 9.89 11.99 -25.35
CA ASP A 51 9.49 13.40 -25.45
C ASP A 51 8.29 13.58 -26.41
N ILE A 52 8.20 12.78 -27.48
CA ILE A 52 7.01 12.73 -28.36
C ILE A 52 5.80 12.17 -27.62
N LEU A 53 5.96 11.06 -26.90
CA LEU A 53 4.88 10.42 -26.15
C LEU A 53 4.26 11.35 -25.10
N PHE A 54 5.09 12.11 -24.37
CA PHE A 54 4.62 13.12 -23.42
C PHE A 54 4.03 14.36 -24.10
N GLY A 55 4.50 14.72 -25.30
CA GLY A 55 3.83 15.72 -26.13
C GLY A 55 2.40 15.30 -26.51
N ILE A 56 2.20 14.03 -26.88
CA ILE A 56 0.88 13.45 -27.13
C ILE A 56 0.03 13.45 -25.85
N ASP A 57 0.62 13.14 -24.69
CA ASP A 57 -0.08 13.18 -23.39
C ASP A 57 -0.63 14.57 -23.07
N ILE A 58 0.14 15.64 -23.33
CA ILE A 58 -0.34 17.02 -23.17
C ILE A 58 -1.58 17.28 -24.04
N ILE A 59 -1.53 16.89 -25.32
CA ILE A 59 -2.65 17.08 -26.25
C ILE A 59 -3.87 16.28 -25.78
N ALA A 60 -3.66 15.05 -25.32
CA ALA A 60 -4.73 14.21 -24.76
C ALA A 60 -5.35 14.85 -23.51
N ASN A 61 -4.54 15.43 -22.61
CA ASN A 61 -5.02 16.08 -21.39
C ASN A 61 -5.91 17.31 -21.66
N PHE A 62 -5.79 17.99 -22.80
CA PHE A 62 -6.75 19.03 -23.21
C PHE A 62 -8.14 18.49 -23.56
N ARG A 63 -8.27 17.18 -23.79
CA ARG A 63 -9.52 16.48 -24.13
C ARG A 63 -10.03 15.57 -23.00
N THR A 64 -9.19 15.29 -22.00
CA THR A 64 -9.55 14.45 -20.85
C THR A 64 -10.40 15.24 -19.87
N THR A 65 -11.59 14.72 -19.57
CA THR A 65 -12.56 15.35 -18.66
C THR A 65 -12.07 15.31 -17.21
N TYR A 66 -12.54 16.24 -16.40
CA TYR A 66 -12.28 16.26 -14.96
C TYR A 66 -13.59 16.16 -14.18
N ILE A 67 -13.50 15.66 -12.95
CA ILE A 67 -14.63 15.57 -12.03
C ILE A 67 -14.71 16.89 -11.26
N THR A 68 -15.83 17.59 -11.39
CA THR A 68 -16.10 18.83 -10.64
C THR A 68 -16.33 18.50 -9.15
N LYS A 69 -16.25 19.49 -8.26
CA LYS A 69 -16.51 19.33 -6.81
C LYS A 69 -17.87 18.68 -6.51
N ASP A 70 -18.84 18.85 -7.42
CA ASP A 70 -20.18 18.29 -7.34
C ASP A 70 -20.28 16.83 -7.82
N GLY A 71 -19.15 16.19 -8.19
CA GLY A 71 -19.10 14.80 -8.61
C GLY A 71 -19.52 14.54 -10.06
N VAL A 72 -19.84 15.58 -10.83
CA VAL A 72 -20.25 15.49 -12.24
C VAL A 72 -19.03 15.61 -13.17
N TYR A 73 -18.99 14.80 -14.22
CA TYR A 73 -18.00 14.92 -15.29
C TYR A 73 -18.30 16.15 -16.17
N GLU A 74 -17.39 17.11 -16.20
CA GLU A 74 -17.51 18.25 -17.11
C GLU A 74 -17.04 17.84 -18.52
N LEU A 75 -17.96 17.90 -19.49
CA LEU A 75 -17.70 17.53 -20.89
C LEU A 75 -17.40 18.74 -21.79
N ASP A 76 -17.60 19.97 -21.30
CA ASP A 76 -17.34 21.19 -22.07
C ASP A 76 -15.84 21.36 -22.34
N GLU A 77 -15.46 21.16 -23.60
CA GLU A 77 -14.08 21.21 -24.07
C GLU A 77 -13.36 22.51 -23.68
N LYS A 78 -14.08 23.65 -23.69
CA LYS A 78 -13.48 24.95 -23.37
C LYS A 78 -13.15 25.06 -21.89
N LYS A 79 -14.05 24.58 -21.04
CA LYS A 79 -13.84 24.58 -19.57
C LYS A 79 -12.75 23.61 -19.17
N VAL A 80 -12.71 22.42 -19.80
CA VAL A 80 -11.63 21.44 -19.61
C VAL A 80 -10.28 22.05 -19.97
N ALA A 81 -10.16 22.68 -21.14
CA ALA A 81 -8.92 23.30 -21.58
C ALA A 81 -8.45 24.43 -20.64
N LEU A 82 -9.35 25.32 -20.21
CA LEU A 82 -9.03 26.42 -19.29
C LEU A 82 -8.62 25.91 -17.90
N SER A 83 -9.31 24.88 -17.39
CA SER A 83 -8.98 24.25 -16.11
C SER A 83 -7.60 23.59 -16.14
N TYR A 84 -7.27 22.88 -17.23
CA TYR A 84 -5.95 22.28 -17.42
C TYR A 84 -4.85 23.34 -17.54
N LEU A 85 -5.09 24.41 -18.30
CA LEU A 85 -4.13 25.50 -18.49
C LEU A 85 -3.77 26.21 -17.17
N LYS A 86 -4.74 26.37 -16.27
CA LYS A 86 -4.55 27.03 -14.97
C LYS A 86 -3.83 26.14 -13.94
N SER A 87 -3.87 24.82 -14.08
CA SER A 87 -3.42 23.88 -13.04
C SER A 87 -2.13 23.15 -13.42
N TRP A 88 -2.19 22.21 -14.35
CA TRP A 88 -1.12 21.25 -14.62
C TRP A 88 -0.33 21.51 -15.89
N PHE A 89 -0.85 22.34 -16.80
CA PHE A 89 -0.22 22.58 -18.10
C PHE A 89 1.25 23.02 -18.00
N PHE A 90 1.58 23.98 -17.13
CA PHE A 90 2.96 24.49 -17.03
C PHE A 90 3.95 23.43 -16.53
N ILE A 91 3.52 22.58 -15.59
CA ILE A 91 4.34 21.48 -15.08
C ILE A 91 4.59 20.48 -16.20
N ASP A 92 3.54 20.10 -16.92
CA ASP A 92 3.60 19.14 -18.03
C ASP A 92 4.43 19.67 -19.19
N PHE A 93 4.28 20.95 -19.51
CA PHE A 93 5.03 21.64 -20.55
C PHE A 93 6.51 21.64 -20.21
N ILE A 94 6.93 22.18 -19.06
CA ILE A 94 8.34 22.23 -18.63
C ILE A 94 8.94 20.83 -18.62
N ALA A 95 8.20 19.84 -18.12
CA ALA A 95 8.65 18.46 -18.07
C ALA A 95 8.78 17.80 -19.45
N SER A 96 8.13 18.32 -20.49
CA SER A 96 8.12 17.74 -21.85
C SER A 96 9.10 18.42 -22.81
N ILE A 97 9.73 19.53 -22.41
CA ILE A 97 10.70 20.23 -23.29
C ILE A 97 11.97 19.37 -23.45
N PRO A 98 12.42 19.09 -24.69
CA PRO A 98 13.65 18.37 -24.97
C PRO A 98 14.89 19.27 -24.81
N LEU A 99 15.09 19.82 -23.61
CA LEU A 99 16.10 20.84 -23.32
C LEU A 99 17.52 20.39 -23.74
N GLY A 100 17.87 19.12 -23.49
CA GLY A 100 19.17 18.58 -23.88
C GLY A 100 19.46 18.59 -25.39
N ARG A 101 18.44 18.51 -26.26
CA ARG A 101 18.62 18.64 -27.72
C ARG A 101 18.69 20.09 -28.16
N ILE A 102 17.81 20.93 -27.62
CA ILE A 102 17.79 22.37 -27.88
C ILE A 102 19.16 22.97 -27.61
N ILE A 103 19.76 22.60 -26.48
CA ILE A 103 21.08 23.10 -26.09
C ILE A 103 22.20 22.59 -27.00
N LYS A 104 22.18 21.32 -27.42
CA LYS A 104 23.15 20.81 -28.40
C LYS A 104 23.06 21.56 -29.73
N LEU A 105 21.85 21.82 -30.21
CA LEU A 105 21.60 22.59 -31.44
C LEU A 105 22.08 24.05 -31.32
N LEU A 106 21.79 24.70 -30.19
CA LEU A 106 22.29 26.05 -29.90
C LEU A 106 23.82 26.08 -29.80
N GLY A 107 24.43 25.06 -29.18
CA GLY A 107 25.88 24.91 -29.08
C GLY A 107 26.56 24.71 -30.43
N THR A 108 25.96 23.94 -31.34
CA THR A 108 26.48 23.78 -32.72
C THR A 108 26.33 25.04 -33.56
N ALA A 109 25.36 25.91 -33.25
CA ALA A 109 25.21 27.21 -33.90
C ALA A 109 26.22 28.25 -33.39
N TRP A 110 26.73 28.08 -32.16
CA TRP A 110 27.65 29.00 -31.49
C TRP A 110 29.12 28.52 -31.58
N ASN A 111 29.64 28.39 -32.81
CA ASN A 111 30.99 27.87 -33.09
C ASN A 111 32.14 28.91 -32.93
N SER A 112 32.04 29.84 -31.99
CA SER A 112 33.07 30.88 -31.79
C SER A 112 33.64 30.88 -30.36
N GLY A 113 34.78 30.18 -30.20
CA GLY A 113 35.83 30.49 -29.21
C GLY A 113 35.55 30.15 -27.74
N GLY A 114 35.80 28.89 -27.32
CA GLY A 114 35.88 28.57 -25.89
C GLY A 114 35.76 27.10 -25.50
N ILE A 115 36.61 26.21 -26.05
CA ILE A 115 36.54 24.75 -25.87
C ILE A 115 36.55 24.31 -24.39
N GLY A 116 37.22 25.04 -23.49
CA GLY A 116 37.25 24.69 -22.05
C GLY A 116 36.00 25.07 -21.23
N LYS A 117 35.34 26.19 -21.55
CA LYS A 117 34.09 26.62 -20.86
C LYS A 117 32.89 25.77 -21.29
N LEU A 118 32.90 25.29 -22.53
CA LEU A 118 31.83 24.46 -23.10
C LEU A 118 31.71 23.11 -22.41
N ASN A 119 32.80 22.48 -21.97
CA ASN A 119 32.75 21.19 -21.28
C ASN A 119 32.11 21.30 -19.88
N LYS A 120 32.42 22.36 -19.12
CA LYS A 120 31.81 22.62 -17.81
C LYS A 120 30.32 22.97 -17.94
N ILE A 121 29.97 23.78 -18.93
CA ILE A 121 28.58 24.11 -19.26
C ILE A 121 27.82 22.85 -19.68
N ALA A 122 28.38 22.03 -20.59
CA ALA A 122 27.76 20.77 -21.03
C ALA A 122 27.50 19.78 -19.89
N ARG A 123 28.36 19.73 -18.86
CA ARG A 123 28.17 18.92 -17.66
C ARG A 123 26.99 19.43 -16.82
N ILE A 124 26.94 20.75 -16.56
CA ILE A 124 25.83 21.38 -15.81
C ILE A 124 24.50 21.21 -16.53
N LEU A 125 24.48 21.27 -17.87
CA LEU A 125 23.27 21.10 -18.66
C LEU A 125 22.68 19.69 -18.61
N ARG A 126 23.43 18.67 -18.14
CA ARG A 126 22.87 17.34 -17.87
C ARG A 126 21.84 17.39 -16.74
N PHE A 127 22.05 18.26 -15.74
CA PHE A 127 21.12 18.44 -14.61
C PHE A 127 19.78 19.03 -15.03
N VAL A 128 19.70 19.71 -16.17
CA VAL A 128 18.42 20.17 -16.74
C VAL A 128 17.47 18.99 -17.01
N LYS A 129 17.99 17.77 -17.22
CA LYS A 129 17.17 16.56 -17.35
C LYS A 129 16.40 16.20 -16.07
N ILE A 130 16.82 16.70 -14.89
CA ILE A 130 16.10 16.51 -13.62
C ILE A 130 14.72 17.18 -13.67
N ALA A 131 14.50 18.20 -14.51
CA ALA A 131 13.17 18.76 -14.73
C ALA A 131 12.15 17.70 -15.24
N LYS A 132 12.62 16.60 -15.86
CA LYS A 132 11.74 15.48 -16.22
C LYS A 132 11.15 14.76 -15.00
N LEU A 133 11.73 14.90 -13.80
CA LEU A 133 11.20 14.31 -12.57
C LEU A 133 9.89 14.94 -12.10
N PHE A 134 9.56 16.17 -12.53
CA PHE A 134 8.24 16.76 -12.25
C PHE A 134 7.09 15.88 -12.74
N ARG A 135 7.33 14.98 -13.71
CA ARG A 135 6.37 13.97 -14.18
C ARG A 135 5.94 12.99 -13.08
N VAL A 136 6.76 12.74 -12.07
CA VAL A 136 6.44 11.83 -10.94
C VAL A 136 5.17 12.27 -10.20
N LEU A 137 4.88 13.58 -10.17
CA LEU A 137 3.65 14.12 -9.58
C LEU A 137 2.38 13.57 -10.26
N LYS A 138 2.47 13.13 -11.52
CA LYS A 138 1.34 12.51 -12.25
C LYS A 138 0.97 11.13 -11.71
N LEU A 139 1.89 10.43 -11.02
CA LEU A 139 1.63 9.08 -10.49
C LEU A 139 0.48 9.09 -9.47
N GLY A 140 0.24 10.21 -8.77
CA GLY A 140 -0.88 10.34 -7.84
C GLY A 140 -2.25 10.09 -8.50
N LYS A 141 -2.44 10.56 -9.75
CA LYS A 141 -3.66 10.29 -10.53
C LYS A 141 -3.80 8.79 -10.82
N VAL A 142 -2.70 8.14 -11.19
CA VAL A 142 -2.70 6.69 -11.51
C VAL A 142 -3.03 5.86 -10.28
N VAL A 143 -2.46 6.21 -9.12
CA VAL A 143 -2.78 5.54 -7.84
C VAL A 143 -4.27 5.67 -7.52
N SER A 144 -4.87 6.85 -7.69
CA SER A 144 -6.31 7.04 -7.44
C SER A 144 -7.20 6.19 -8.36
N LEU A 145 -6.80 6.02 -9.63
CA LEU A 145 -7.52 5.18 -10.59
C LEU A 145 -7.41 3.69 -10.25
N LEU A 146 -6.23 3.24 -9.80
CA LEU A 146 -6.01 1.85 -9.39
C LEU A 146 -6.84 1.48 -8.16
N GLN A 147 -6.97 2.38 -7.19
CA GLN A 147 -7.81 2.19 -6.02
C GLN A 147 -9.28 1.96 -6.40
N ILE A 148 -9.81 2.81 -7.29
CA ILE A 148 -11.21 2.70 -7.75
C ILE A 148 -11.44 1.42 -8.57
N ARG A 149 -10.49 1.06 -9.45
CA ARG A 149 -10.67 -0.05 -10.40
C ARG A 149 -10.47 -1.43 -9.77
N PHE A 150 -9.49 -1.59 -8.88
CA PHE A 150 -9.15 -2.90 -8.31
C PHE A 150 -9.74 -3.12 -6.91
N GLY A 151 -10.38 -2.11 -6.32
CA GLY A 151 -10.95 -2.21 -4.96
C GLY A 151 -9.91 -2.54 -3.89
N ILE A 152 -8.63 -2.31 -4.18
CA ILE A 152 -7.54 -2.55 -3.24
C ILE A 152 -7.64 -1.50 -2.14
N ASN A 153 -7.54 -1.93 -0.88
CA ASN A 153 -7.55 -1.03 0.25
C ASN A 153 -6.45 0.04 0.09
N GLY A 154 -6.84 1.32 0.18
CA GLY A 154 -5.94 2.46 0.03
C GLY A 154 -4.75 2.42 0.97
N ASN A 155 -4.87 1.72 2.10
CA ASN A 155 -3.80 1.54 3.09
C ASN A 155 -2.59 0.79 2.53
N TYR A 156 -2.79 -0.22 1.68
CA TYR A 156 -1.67 -0.90 1.02
C TYR A 156 -0.93 0.03 0.06
N PHE A 157 -1.66 0.90 -0.65
CA PHE A 157 -1.04 1.90 -1.52
C PHE A 157 -0.27 2.96 -0.73
N LYS A 158 -0.79 3.42 0.41
CA LYS A 158 -0.04 4.32 1.31
C LYS A 158 1.28 3.69 1.72
N LEU A 159 1.26 2.44 2.20
CA LEU A 159 2.46 1.71 2.62
C LEU A 159 3.47 1.51 1.48
N LEU A 160 2.99 1.06 0.32
CA LEU A 160 3.83 0.88 -0.86
C LEU A 160 4.45 2.20 -1.33
N SER A 161 3.67 3.29 -1.32
CA SER A 161 4.13 4.61 -1.71
C SER A 161 5.19 5.17 -0.75
N ALA A 162 5.03 4.94 0.57
CA ALA A 162 6.01 5.34 1.58
C ALA A 162 7.34 4.57 1.41
N GLY A 163 7.28 3.25 1.20
CA GLY A 163 8.47 2.45 0.91
C GLY A 163 9.17 2.86 -0.38
N THR A 164 8.41 3.12 -1.45
CA THR A 164 8.95 3.60 -2.73
C THR A 164 9.57 4.99 -2.60
N PHE A 165 8.96 5.87 -1.79
CA PHE A 165 9.51 7.20 -1.49
C PHE A 165 10.85 7.09 -0.75
N LEU A 166 10.95 6.24 0.28
CA LEU A 166 12.20 6.01 1.02
C LEU A 166 13.32 5.49 0.12
N LEU A 167 13.04 4.44 -0.66
CA LEU A 167 14.01 3.90 -1.63
C LEU A 167 14.44 4.93 -2.67
N GLY A 168 13.50 5.76 -3.13
CA GLY A 168 13.78 6.88 -4.03
C GLY A 168 14.74 7.87 -3.39
N VAL A 169 14.48 8.32 -2.15
CA VAL A 169 15.36 9.26 -1.46
C VAL A 169 16.77 8.69 -1.27
N TRP A 170 16.91 7.44 -0.83
CA TRP A 170 18.22 6.79 -0.75
C TRP A 170 18.93 6.72 -2.10
N HIS A 171 18.20 6.43 -3.19
CA HIS A 171 18.75 6.48 -4.54
C HIS A 171 19.28 7.87 -4.90
N TYR A 172 18.51 8.94 -4.67
CA TYR A 172 18.96 10.31 -4.98
C TYR A 172 20.16 10.73 -4.13
N ILE A 173 20.17 10.41 -2.84
CA ILE A 173 21.30 10.70 -1.94
C ILE A 173 22.54 9.96 -2.43
N ALA A 174 22.43 8.68 -2.78
CA ALA A 174 23.52 7.88 -3.32
C ALA A 174 24.08 8.46 -4.63
N CYS A 175 23.21 8.90 -5.54
CA CYS A 175 23.64 9.54 -6.79
C CYS A 175 24.37 10.87 -6.53
N VAL A 176 23.86 11.72 -5.63
CA VAL A 176 24.53 12.99 -5.30
C VAL A 176 25.86 12.75 -4.59
N PHE A 177 25.90 11.79 -3.67
CA PHE A 177 27.14 11.37 -3.00
C PHE A 177 28.20 10.96 -4.02
N TRP A 178 27.88 10.06 -4.95
CA TRP A 178 28.83 9.62 -5.98
C TRP A 178 29.30 10.78 -6.88
N TYR A 179 28.39 11.69 -7.23
CA TYR A 179 28.74 12.88 -8.03
C TYR A 179 29.71 13.81 -7.30
N ILE A 180 29.49 14.04 -6.00
CA ILE A 180 30.41 14.84 -5.17
C ILE A 180 31.76 14.13 -5.09
N SER A 181 31.78 12.83 -4.78
CA SER A 181 33.01 12.02 -4.72
C SER A 181 33.79 12.05 -6.03
N TYR A 182 33.12 12.07 -7.18
CA TYR A 182 33.78 12.22 -8.48
C TYR A 182 34.43 13.60 -8.68
N GLU A 183 33.78 14.68 -8.25
CA GLU A 183 34.30 16.05 -8.39
C GLU A 183 35.39 16.37 -7.35
N THR A 184 35.30 15.82 -6.14
CA THR A 184 36.34 15.92 -5.10
C THR A 184 37.54 15.02 -5.40
N GLY A 185 37.31 13.92 -6.11
CA GLY A 185 38.31 12.89 -6.39
C GLY A 185 38.23 11.72 -5.42
N PHE A 186 38.84 10.59 -5.78
CA PHE A 186 38.75 9.32 -5.03
C PHE A 186 40.02 9.04 -4.22
N CYS A 187 39.88 8.27 -3.15
CA CYS A 187 40.98 7.84 -2.30
C CYS A 187 41.83 6.76 -2.97
N ASP A 188 43.10 7.00 -3.25
CA ASP A 188 44.04 5.97 -3.72
C ASP A 188 45.29 5.88 -2.84
N TRP A 189 45.92 4.70 -2.82
CA TRP A 189 47.20 4.49 -2.16
C TRP A 189 48.31 4.63 -3.22
N GLY A 190 49.20 5.61 -3.05
CA GLY A 190 50.28 5.90 -3.99
C GLY A 190 51.61 6.11 -3.30
N VAL A 191 52.71 5.90 -4.03
CA VAL A 191 54.07 6.29 -3.62
C VAL A 191 54.33 7.69 -4.18
N ALA A 192 54.70 8.65 -3.34
CA ALA A 192 54.99 10.02 -3.77
C ALA A 192 56.31 10.08 -4.57
N GLU A 193 56.24 10.26 -5.89
CA GLU A 193 57.41 10.67 -6.67
C GLU A 193 57.54 12.21 -6.66
N THR A 194 58.35 12.71 -5.72
CA THR A 194 59.03 14.02 -5.73
C THR A 194 58.22 15.31 -5.95
N GLY A 195 57.95 16.04 -4.86
CA GLY A 195 58.31 17.47 -4.76
C GLY A 195 57.37 18.56 -5.29
N GLN A 196 56.04 18.43 -5.19
CA GLN A 196 55.13 19.59 -5.31
C GLN A 196 53.99 19.57 -4.27
N ASP A 197 53.70 20.75 -3.71
CA ASP A 197 52.61 21.00 -2.76
C ASP A 197 51.22 20.81 -3.44
N VAL A 198 50.30 20.14 -2.74
CA VAL A 198 48.87 20.47 -2.46
C VAL A 198 47.93 19.25 -2.42
N LEU A 199 46.98 19.34 -1.48
CA LEU A 199 45.83 18.52 -1.09
C LEU A 199 44.82 18.15 -2.21
N TYR A 200 44.16 17.01 -2.02
CA TYR A 200 43.03 16.42 -2.79
C TYR A 200 43.36 15.81 -4.16
N PHE A 201 43.38 14.48 -4.22
CA PHE A 201 43.58 13.70 -5.44
C PHE A 201 42.31 13.63 -6.27
N LYS A 202 42.18 14.51 -7.27
CA LYS A 202 41.30 14.31 -8.41
C LYS A 202 41.74 13.03 -9.15
N TYR A 203 40.79 12.17 -9.56
CA TYR A 203 41.11 10.93 -10.29
C TYR A 203 41.96 11.24 -11.53
N GLY A 204 43.28 10.94 -11.46
CA GLY A 204 44.23 11.17 -12.54
C GLY A 204 45.58 11.84 -12.22
N ASP A 205 45.83 12.40 -11.03
CA ASP A 205 47.12 13.09 -10.75
C ASP A 205 47.69 12.73 -9.36
N ALA A 206 48.98 12.37 -9.30
CA ALA A 206 49.69 11.85 -8.13
C ALA A 206 50.46 12.88 -7.26
N ALA A 207 50.16 12.93 -5.95
CA ALA A 207 51.01 13.10 -4.71
C ALA A 207 50.45 14.15 -3.70
N GLY A 208 50.62 14.15 -2.36
CA GLY A 208 51.35 13.35 -1.37
C GLY A 208 51.11 13.83 0.10
N PHE A 209 51.30 12.94 1.09
CA PHE A 209 51.50 13.24 2.52
C PHE A 209 52.72 12.41 2.97
N ASP A 210 53.70 13.02 3.64
CA ASP A 210 54.89 12.30 4.14
C ASP A 210 54.53 11.51 5.41
N ASN A 211 54.26 10.22 5.22
CA ASN A 211 54.19 9.24 6.29
C ASN A 211 55.62 8.69 6.51
N PRO A 212 56.13 8.51 7.75
CA PRO A 212 57.52 8.10 8.04
C PRO A 212 57.93 6.72 7.47
N ASN A 213 56.98 6.00 6.91
CA ASN A 213 57.06 4.70 6.24
C ASN A 213 57.01 4.80 4.71
N GLY A 214 56.88 6.01 4.13
CA GLY A 214 56.90 6.25 2.68
C GLY A 214 55.58 5.96 1.95
N PHE A 215 54.48 5.73 2.68
CA PHE A 215 53.15 5.44 2.12
C PHE A 215 52.23 6.66 2.27
N ILE A 216 51.59 7.12 1.18
CA ILE A 216 50.48 8.08 1.29
C ILE A 216 49.24 7.33 1.78
N GLU A 217 48.83 7.52 3.03
CA GLU A 217 47.55 7.00 3.55
C GLU A 217 46.41 7.93 3.12
N CYS A 218 45.30 7.38 2.59
CA CYS A 218 44.12 8.21 2.38
C CYS A 218 43.48 8.51 3.74
N LEU A 219 43.49 9.80 4.13
CA LEU A 219 42.93 10.25 5.39
C LEU A 219 41.40 10.39 5.36
N SER A 220 40.83 10.54 4.15
CA SER A 220 39.39 10.74 3.96
C SER A 220 38.61 9.44 4.06
N ASP A 221 37.91 9.25 5.18
CA ASP A 221 36.92 8.18 5.37
C ASP A 221 35.61 8.40 4.58
N TRP A 222 35.40 9.61 4.02
CA TRP A 222 34.15 10.01 3.36
C TRP A 222 34.02 9.55 1.91
N VAL A 223 35.11 9.61 1.17
CA VAL A 223 35.17 9.27 -0.25
C VAL A 223 35.42 7.77 -0.45
N PRO A 224 34.81 7.11 -1.46
CA PRO A 224 35.13 5.72 -1.80
C PRO A 224 36.59 5.52 -2.26
N TRP A 225 37.08 4.29 -2.11
CA TRP A 225 38.37 3.87 -2.65
C TRP A 225 38.38 3.95 -4.20
N ALA A 226 39.48 4.42 -4.76
CA ALA A 226 39.69 4.57 -6.21
C ALA A 226 39.57 3.25 -6.96
N SER A 227 39.93 2.13 -6.34
CA SER A 227 39.76 0.78 -6.90
C SER A 227 38.31 0.44 -7.22
N ILE A 228 37.33 1.02 -6.51
CA ILE A 228 35.90 0.81 -6.76
C ILE A 228 35.45 1.51 -8.05
N VAL A 229 36.18 2.53 -8.51
CA VAL A 229 35.86 3.26 -9.74
C VAL A 229 36.10 2.39 -10.97
N ASP A 230 37.07 1.48 -10.93
CA ASP A 230 37.36 0.55 -12.03
C ASP A 230 36.39 -0.65 -12.06
N GLU A 231 35.71 -0.90 -10.95
CA GLU A 231 34.74 -1.97 -10.79
C GLU A 231 33.43 -1.72 -11.56
N SER A 232 32.60 -2.76 -11.65
CA SER A 232 31.29 -2.67 -12.30
C SER A 232 30.41 -1.56 -11.71
N LEU A 233 29.52 -0.97 -12.52
CA LEU A 233 28.53 0.00 -12.05
C LEU A 233 27.70 -0.54 -10.88
N GLN A 234 27.40 -1.85 -10.88
CA GLN A 234 26.65 -2.44 -9.78
C GLN A 234 27.41 -2.28 -8.46
N THR A 235 28.72 -2.53 -8.46
CA THR A 235 29.59 -2.33 -7.29
C THR A 235 29.65 -0.87 -6.88
N GLN A 236 29.83 0.06 -7.84
CA GLN A 236 29.84 1.49 -7.57
C GLN A 236 28.53 1.97 -6.93
N TYR A 237 27.39 1.56 -7.51
CA TYR A 237 26.06 1.94 -7.06
C TYR A 237 25.72 1.34 -5.68
N THR A 238 26.03 0.07 -5.43
CA THR A 238 25.72 -0.57 -4.15
C THR A 238 26.50 0.08 -3.01
N GLN A 239 27.75 0.47 -3.23
CA GLN A 239 28.55 1.22 -2.25
C GLN A 239 27.95 2.60 -1.95
N ALA A 240 27.59 3.36 -2.99
CA ALA A 240 26.94 4.65 -2.83
C ALA A 240 25.58 4.55 -2.12
N PHE A 241 24.79 3.53 -2.46
CA PHE A 241 23.49 3.27 -1.83
C PHE A 241 23.64 2.86 -0.38
N PHE A 242 24.63 2.02 -0.06
CA PHE A 242 24.95 1.65 1.30
C PHE A 242 25.34 2.87 2.15
N TRP A 243 26.16 3.78 1.61
CA TRP A 243 26.49 5.04 2.27
C TRP A 243 25.23 5.89 2.55
N ALA A 244 24.33 6.02 1.57
CA ALA A 244 23.09 6.77 1.74
C ALA A 244 22.18 6.20 2.84
N VAL A 245 22.06 4.87 2.92
CA VAL A 245 21.30 4.19 3.99
C VAL A 245 21.98 4.41 5.34
N MET A 246 23.30 4.22 5.42
CA MET A 246 24.08 4.38 6.65
C MET A 246 23.92 5.77 7.27
N ILE A 247 24.13 6.82 6.47
CA ILE A 247 24.12 8.20 6.97
C ILE A 247 22.73 8.70 7.36
N THR A 248 21.67 8.18 6.71
CA THR A 248 20.29 8.59 7.00
C THR A 248 19.72 7.85 8.20
N THR A 249 20.03 6.56 8.34
CA THR A 249 19.56 5.73 9.46
C THR A 249 20.42 5.88 10.72
N GLY A 250 21.64 6.39 10.58
CA GLY A 250 22.63 6.42 11.67
C GLY A 250 23.16 5.04 12.06
N VAL A 251 22.90 4.01 11.25
CA VAL A 251 23.37 2.63 11.50
C VAL A 251 24.56 2.32 10.59
N GLY A 252 25.76 2.27 11.18
CA GLY A 252 26.97 1.81 10.50
C GLY A 252 28.25 2.46 11.04
N LYS A 253 29.25 2.63 10.18
CA LYS A 253 30.52 3.27 10.53
C LYS A 253 30.32 4.79 10.55
N ASP A 254 30.88 5.48 11.54
CA ASP A 254 30.95 6.94 11.51
C ASP A 254 31.89 7.39 10.40
N VAL A 255 31.36 8.21 9.49
CA VAL A 255 32.09 8.73 8.33
C VAL A 255 32.27 10.23 8.52
N ALA A 256 33.52 10.67 8.73
CA ALA A 256 33.83 12.08 8.96
C ALA A 256 34.08 12.80 7.61
N PRO A 257 33.30 13.83 7.27
CA PRO A 257 33.59 14.68 6.11
C PRO A 257 34.82 15.55 6.37
N GLU A 258 35.61 15.81 5.32
CA GLU A 258 36.83 16.63 5.41
C GLU A 258 36.65 18.00 4.74
N THR A 259 36.06 18.04 3.54
CA THR A 259 35.88 19.31 2.83
C THR A 259 34.65 20.07 3.33
N ASN A 260 34.68 21.41 3.19
CA ASN A 260 33.51 22.25 3.50
C ASN A 260 32.24 21.82 2.72
N ILE A 261 32.41 21.28 1.51
CA ILE A 261 31.30 20.80 0.68
C ILE A 261 30.73 19.50 1.25
N GLU A 262 31.60 18.55 1.61
CA GLU A 262 31.21 17.29 2.26
C GLU A 262 30.53 17.55 3.61
N VAL A 263 31.07 18.47 4.42
CA VAL A 263 30.51 18.86 5.72
C VAL A 263 29.10 19.43 5.52
N ALA A 264 28.95 20.41 4.61
CA ALA A 264 27.66 21.02 4.34
C ALA A 264 26.63 20.00 3.82
N PHE A 265 27.03 19.13 2.88
CA PHE A 265 26.16 18.09 2.35
C PHE A 265 25.76 17.08 3.43
N THR A 266 26.72 16.61 4.22
CA THR A 266 26.49 15.62 5.29
C THR A 266 25.54 16.18 6.37
N ILE A 267 25.70 17.45 6.78
CA ILE A 267 24.78 18.11 7.72
C ILE A 267 23.35 18.13 7.16
N ILE A 268 23.18 18.52 5.89
CA ILE A 268 21.87 18.58 5.24
C ILE A 268 21.22 17.19 5.19
N ILE A 269 21.99 16.17 4.81
CA ILE A 269 21.48 14.80 4.68
C ILE A 269 21.17 14.16 6.04
N ILE A 270 21.98 14.38 7.08
CA ILE A 270 21.68 13.88 8.43
C ILE A 270 20.37 14.49 8.94
N PHE A 271 20.22 15.81 8.83
CA PHE A 271 18.98 16.49 9.27
C PHE A 271 17.76 16.02 8.47
N ALA A 272 17.89 15.91 7.15
CA ALA A 272 16.82 15.39 6.29
C ALA A 272 16.50 13.93 6.61
N GLY A 273 17.50 13.08 6.85
CA GLY A 273 17.38 11.66 7.17
C GLY A 273 16.53 11.44 8.43
N VAL A 274 16.85 12.15 9.51
CA VAL A 274 16.07 12.08 10.77
C VAL A 274 14.59 12.44 10.55
N LEU A 275 14.32 13.47 9.75
CA LEU A 275 12.94 13.88 9.43
C LEU A 275 12.21 12.84 8.56
N ILE A 276 12.90 12.26 7.58
CA ILE A 276 12.35 11.24 6.69
C ILE A 276 12.03 9.97 7.48
N ASP A 277 12.94 9.51 8.34
CA ASP A 277 12.75 8.31 9.15
C ASP A 277 11.58 8.49 10.13
N ALA A 278 11.47 9.66 10.77
CA ALA A 278 10.31 9.99 11.61
C ALA A 278 8.99 9.97 10.82
N PHE A 279 8.98 10.52 9.61
CA PHE A 279 7.81 10.53 8.73
C PHE A 279 7.41 9.11 8.28
N ILE A 280 8.37 8.28 7.90
CA ILE A 280 8.13 6.90 7.46
C ILE A 280 7.61 6.06 8.60
N ILE A 281 8.25 6.11 9.78
CA ILE A 281 7.79 5.38 10.97
C ILE A 281 6.36 5.80 11.31
N GLY A 282 6.07 7.11 11.35
CA GLY A 282 4.72 7.61 11.62
C GLY A 282 3.67 7.12 10.60
N THR A 283 4.03 7.10 9.31
CA THR A 283 3.15 6.62 8.24
C THR A 283 2.87 5.12 8.36
N ILE A 284 3.89 4.31 8.64
CA ILE A 284 3.76 2.87 8.84
C ILE A 284 2.90 2.58 10.07
N THR A 285 3.16 3.23 11.20
CA THR A 285 2.38 3.03 12.44
C THR A 285 0.91 3.39 12.24
N ASN A 286 0.60 4.53 11.62
CA ASN A 286 -0.78 4.92 11.34
C ASN A 286 -1.49 3.94 10.41
N THR A 287 -0.81 3.54 9.33
CA THR A 287 -1.38 2.59 8.36
C THR A 287 -1.62 1.22 8.99
N LEU A 288 -0.70 0.76 9.84
CA LEU A 288 -0.84 -0.51 10.56
C LEU A 288 -2.02 -0.46 11.54
N ALA A 289 -2.18 0.65 12.27
CA ALA A 289 -3.33 0.85 13.14
C ALA A 289 -4.66 0.86 12.37
N GLU A 290 -4.70 1.46 11.17
CA GLU A 290 -5.88 1.44 10.29
C GLU A 290 -6.19 0.03 9.76
N LEU A 291 -5.17 -0.78 9.44
CA LEU A 291 -5.34 -2.17 9.01
C LEU A 291 -5.89 -3.06 10.13
N ASP A 292 -5.47 -2.82 11.37
CA ASP A 292 -5.93 -3.56 12.55
C ASP A 292 -7.19 -2.95 13.20
N ALA A 293 -7.84 -1.97 12.59
CA ALA A 293 -8.95 -1.22 13.20
C ALA A 293 -10.11 -2.12 13.65
N VAL A 294 -10.53 -3.11 12.83
CA VAL A 294 -11.63 -4.03 13.17
C VAL A 294 -11.27 -4.91 14.36
N ALA A 295 -10.06 -5.47 14.37
CA ALA A 295 -9.56 -6.27 15.48
C ALA A 295 -9.43 -5.43 16.75
N SER A 296 -9.03 -4.16 16.61
CA SER A 296 -8.95 -3.20 17.72
C SER A 296 -10.33 -2.92 18.33
N ILE A 297 -11.36 -2.70 17.52
CA ILE A 297 -12.75 -2.48 18.00
C ILE A 297 -13.25 -3.70 18.78
N LYS A 298 -13.03 -4.93 18.25
CA LYS A 298 -13.36 -6.17 18.97
C LYS A 298 -12.69 -6.21 20.34
N ARG A 299 -11.38 -5.95 20.37
CA ARG A 299 -10.56 -5.99 21.60
C ARG A 299 -11.05 -4.97 22.62
N GLU A 300 -11.31 -3.74 22.21
CA GLU A 300 -11.81 -2.68 23.08
C GLU A 300 -13.18 -3.03 23.69
N LYS A 301 -14.11 -3.55 22.88
CA LYS A 301 -15.43 -3.96 23.37
C LYS A 301 -15.35 -5.12 24.36
N LEU A 302 -14.55 -6.14 24.07
CA LEU A 302 -14.31 -7.28 24.96
C LEU A 302 -13.67 -6.83 26.27
N GLU A 303 -12.75 -5.86 26.23
CA GLU A 303 -12.12 -5.33 27.43
C GLU A 303 -13.10 -4.58 28.32
N ALA A 304 -13.96 -3.73 27.73
CA ALA A 304 -15.03 -3.03 28.45
C ALA A 304 -16.02 -4.01 29.12
N VAL A 305 -16.42 -5.07 28.41
CA VAL A 305 -17.27 -6.13 28.96
C VAL A 305 -16.56 -6.84 30.11
N ASN A 306 -15.31 -7.26 29.91
CA ASN A 306 -14.53 -7.93 30.96
C ASN A 306 -14.33 -7.05 32.20
N GLN A 307 -14.17 -5.74 32.02
CA GLN A 307 -14.10 -4.78 33.12
C GLN A 307 -15.42 -4.72 33.90
N PHE A 308 -16.56 -4.66 33.21
CA PHE A 308 -17.89 -4.70 33.83
C PHE A 308 -18.11 -6.00 34.62
N LEU A 309 -17.74 -7.16 34.06
CA LEU A 309 -17.88 -8.46 34.71
C LEU A 309 -16.99 -8.57 35.97
N ARG A 310 -15.76 -8.05 35.91
CA ARG A 310 -14.85 -7.98 37.07
C ARG A 310 -15.40 -7.08 38.17
N LYS A 311 -15.90 -5.88 37.82
CA LYS A 311 -16.45 -4.92 38.78
C LYS A 311 -17.63 -5.49 39.56
N ASN A 312 -18.50 -6.25 38.88
CA ASN A 312 -19.69 -6.86 39.48
C ASN A 312 -19.43 -8.26 40.09
N ARG A 313 -18.17 -8.72 40.15
CA ARG A 313 -17.79 -10.02 40.73
C ARG A 313 -18.59 -11.20 40.18
N ILE A 314 -18.83 -11.22 38.87
CA ILE A 314 -19.54 -12.30 38.19
C ILE A 314 -18.74 -13.61 38.27
N LYS A 315 -19.44 -14.73 38.50
CA LYS A 315 -18.84 -16.08 38.57
C LYS A 315 -18.11 -16.44 37.26
N LEU A 316 -17.00 -17.16 37.37
CA LEU A 316 -16.14 -17.52 36.23
C LEU A 316 -16.90 -18.24 35.10
N LYS A 317 -17.86 -19.11 35.44
CA LYS A 317 -18.66 -19.85 34.46
C LYS A 317 -19.45 -18.91 33.52
N LEU A 318 -20.15 -17.92 34.08
CA LEU A 318 -20.92 -16.95 33.27
C LEU A 318 -20.00 -16.01 32.50
N LYS A 319 -18.82 -15.71 33.04
CA LYS A 319 -17.81 -14.90 32.33
C LYS A 319 -17.28 -15.59 31.08
N MET A 320 -17.01 -16.91 31.15
CA MET A 320 -16.60 -17.70 30.00
C MET A 320 -17.71 -17.73 28.93
N GLU A 321 -18.95 -17.99 29.34
CA GLU A 321 -20.11 -18.03 28.45
C GLU A 321 -20.34 -16.69 27.71
N ILE A 322 -20.14 -15.56 28.40
CA ILE A 322 -20.23 -14.23 27.77
C ILE A 322 -19.07 -13.98 26.79
N ASN A 323 -17.85 -14.39 27.11
CA ASN A 323 -16.72 -14.23 26.20
C ASN A 323 -16.88 -15.11 24.95
N ASP A 324 -17.31 -16.37 25.11
CA ASP A 324 -17.61 -17.28 24.01
C ASP A 324 -18.71 -16.70 23.10
N TYR A 325 -19.74 -16.06 23.67
CA TYR A 325 -20.74 -15.31 22.91
C TYR A 325 -20.11 -14.22 22.06
N TYR A 326 -19.28 -13.36 22.65
CA TYR A 326 -18.67 -12.27 21.90
C TYR A 326 -17.66 -12.76 20.85
N ASP A 327 -16.92 -13.83 21.11
CA ASP A 327 -16.03 -14.43 20.11
C ASP A 327 -16.80 -15.00 18.93
N PHE A 328 -17.90 -15.73 19.19
CA PHE A 328 -18.79 -16.20 18.12
C PHE A 328 -19.50 -15.05 17.41
N PHE A 329 -19.94 -14.03 18.16
CA PHE A 329 -20.60 -12.84 17.65
C PHE A 329 -19.68 -12.10 16.69
N PHE A 330 -18.43 -11.81 17.05
CA PHE A 330 -17.50 -11.12 16.15
C PHE A 330 -16.98 -12.00 15.01
N ALA A 331 -16.94 -13.34 15.17
CA ALA A 331 -16.58 -14.26 14.09
C ALA A 331 -17.68 -14.40 13.03
N ASN A 332 -18.96 -14.27 13.44
CA ASN A 332 -20.11 -14.44 12.54
C ASN A 332 -20.89 -13.16 12.25
N LYS A 333 -20.62 -12.05 12.94
CA LYS A 333 -21.07 -10.70 12.56
C LYS A 333 -20.36 -10.40 11.25
N THR A 334 -21.02 -10.75 10.16
CA THR A 334 -20.80 -10.11 8.87
C THR A 334 -20.87 -8.61 9.16
N ASP A 335 -19.89 -7.82 8.71
CA ASP A 335 -19.64 -6.40 9.04
C ASP A 335 -20.85 -5.43 8.87
N SER A 336 -22.07 -5.90 8.67
CA SER A 336 -23.14 -5.25 7.92
C SER A 336 -24.16 -4.45 8.75
N ALA A 337 -24.20 -4.54 10.08
CA ALA A 337 -25.24 -3.84 10.84
C ALA A 337 -24.91 -2.36 11.10
N ASP A 338 -23.68 -2.07 11.55
CA ASP A 338 -23.24 -0.69 11.80
C ASP A 338 -22.75 -0.01 10.50
N VAL A 339 -22.14 -0.77 9.58
CA VAL A 339 -21.59 -0.26 8.30
C VAL A 339 -22.68 0.23 7.34
N VAL A 340 -23.90 -0.30 7.47
CA VAL A 340 -25.00 0.00 6.54
C VAL A 340 -26.00 0.99 7.17
N SER A 341 -25.72 1.48 8.37
CA SER A 341 -26.58 2.45 9.07
C SER A 341 -26.70 3.80 8.33
N ASP A 342 -25.71 4.14 7.49
CA ASP A 342 -25.68 5.34 6.67
C ASP A 342 -26.45 5.21 5.34
N LEU A 343 -26.96 4.02 4.99
CA LEU A 343 -27.72 3.86 3.75
C LEU A 343 -29.08 4.55 3.87
N PRO A 344 -29.55 5.21 2.80
CA PRO A 344 -30.95 5.63 2.69
C PRO A 344 -31.88 4.44 2.95
N HIS A 345 -32.98 4.69 3.68
CA HIS A 345 -33.92 3.67 4.11
C HIS A 345 -34.36 2.73 2.96
N GLU A 346 -34.59 3.26 1.75
CA GLU A 346 -34.95 2.45 0.58
C GLU A 346 -33.91 1.40 0.18
N LEU A 347 -32.62 1.76 0.20
CA LEU A 347 -31.53 0.86 -0.15
C LEU A 347 -31.27 -0.15 0.96
N PHE A 348 -31.38 0.30 2.22
CA PHE A 348 -31.26 -0.57 3.39
C PHE A 348 -32.35 -1.65 3.37
N SER A 349 -33.62 -1.27 3.24
CA SER A 349 -34.74 -2.22 3.18
C SER A 349 -34.58 -3.19 2.01
N LYS A 350 -34.13 -2.71 0.84
CA LYS A 350 -33.91 -3.56 -0.34
C LYS A 350 -32.76 -4.56 -0.13
N MET A 351 -31.67 -4.14 0.49
CA MET A 351 -30.54 -5.02 0.84
C MET A 351 -30.99 -6.07 1.86
N GLU A 352 -31.66 -5.66 2.93
CA GLU A 352 -32.14 -6.52 4.01
C GLU A 352 -33.11 -7.59 3.48
N VAL A 353 -34.03 -7.18 2.60
CA VAL A 353 -34.89 -8.09 1.85
C VAL A 353 -34.07 -9.10 1.06
N THR A 354 -33.12 -8.62 0.25
CA THR A 354 -32.34 -9.49 -0.66
C THR A 354 -31.54 -10.53 0.12
N LEU A 355 -31.01 -10.17 1.28
CA LEU A 355 -30.25 -11.09 2.15
C LEU A 355 -31.14 -12.16 2.79
N LYS A 356 -32.40 -11.82 3.11
CA LYS A 356 -33.33 -12.71 3.85
C LYS A 356 -34.27 -13.50 2.95
N ILE A 357 -34.60 -13.01 1.75
CA ILE A 357 -35.67 -13.54 0.90
C ILE A 357 -35.42 -14.99 0.47
N ALA A 358 -34.19 -15.35 0.09
CA ALA A 358 -33.87 -16.71 -0.36
C ALA A 358 -34.17 -17.76 0.72
N LYS A 359 -33.96 -17.41 2.00
CA LYS A 359 -34.21 -18.33 3.11
C LYS A 359 -35.69 -18.41 3.46
N VAL A 360 -36.40 -17.28 3.41
CA VAL A 360 -37.85 -17.23 3.65
C VAL A 360 -38.62 -17.91 2.52
N GLU A 361 -38.18 -17.81 1.26
CA GLU A 361 -38.77 -18.55 0.13
C GLU A 361 -38.50 -20.06 0.22
N SER A 362 -37.39 -20.48 0.81
CA SER A 362 -37.08 -21.91 1.04
C SER A 362 -37.95 -22.58 2.11
N CYS A 363 -38.82 -21.82 2.76
CA CYS A 363 -39.66 -22.28 3.86
C CYS A 363 -41.07 -22.60 3.36
N ASP A 364 -41.48 -23.87 3.47
CA ASP A 364 -42.79 -24.35 2.98
C ASP A 364 -44.00 -23.61 3.57
N ILE A 365 -43.89 -23.07 4.79
CA ILE A 365 -44.99 -22.32 5.43
C ILE A 365 -45.33 -21.02 4.67
N PHE A 366 -44.38 -20.54 3.87
CA PHE A 366 -44.52 -19.36 3.03
C PHE A 366 -44.70 -19.72 1.54
N ALA A 367 -44.78 -21.01 1.21
CA ALA A 367 -45.01 -21.48 -0.15
C ALA A 367 -46.38 -20.98 -0.66
N GLY A 368 -46.37 -20.22 -1.76
CA GLY A 368 -47.58 -19.63 -2.35
C GLY A 368 -48.00 -18.27 -1.76
N ALA A 369 -47.26 -17.73 -0.78
CA ALA A 369 -47.50 -16.38 -0.29
C ALA A 369 -47.13 -15.32 -1.36
N ARG A 370 -47.92 -14.24 -1.44
CA ARG A 370 -47.61 -13.11 -2.33
C ARG A 370 -46.29 -12.46 -1.90
N LYS A 371 -45.42 -12.11 -2.86
CA LYS A 371 -44.14 -11.44 -2.59
C LYS A 371 -44.26 -10.22 -1.67
N GLN A 372 -45.32 -9.41 -1.81
CA GLN A 372 -45.59 -8.25 -0.94
C GLN A 372 -45.75 -8.60 0.55
N VAL A 373 -46.30 -9.78 0.85
CA VAL A 373 -46.46 -10.27 2.23
C VAL A 373 -45.11 -10.71 2.79
N LEU A 374 -44.31 -11.41 1.98
CA LEU A 374 -42.95 -11.84 2.35
C LEU A 374 -42.06 -10.63 2.67
N MET A 375 -42.13 -9.58 1.86
CA MET A 375 -41.39 -8.32 2.09
C MET A 375 -41.69 -7.74 3.47
N ARG A 376 -42.98 -7.61 3.85
CA ARG A 376 -43.37 -7.06 5.15
C ARG A 376 -42.98 -7.94 6.33
N ILE A 377 -43.02 -9.27 6.17
CA ILE A 377 -42.53 -10.20 7.19
C ILE A 377 -41.02 -10.02 7.39
N ILE A 378 -40.28 -9.86 6.30
CA ILE A 378 -38.83 -9.69 6.30
C ILE A 378 -38.41 -8.34 6.93
N GLU A 379 -39.16 -7.27 6.65
CA GLU A 379 -38.98 -5.94 7.26
C GLU A 379 -39.16 -5.96 8.79
N GLY A 380 -40.03 -6.83 9.30
CA GLY A 380 -40.24 -7.02 10.76
C GLY A 380 -39.30 -8.04 11.41
N ALA A 381 -38.52 -8.79 10.62
CA ALA A 381 -37.65 -9.83 11.14
C ALA A 381 -36.30 -9.25 11.56
N TYR A 382 -35.79 -9.59 12.75
CA TYR A 382 -34.47 -9.18 13.22
C TYR A 382 -33.53 -10.38 13.38
N TYR A 383 -32.22 -10.15 13.29
CA TYR A 383 -31.20 -11.18 13.47
C TYR A 383 -30.95 -11.45 14.96
N GLU A 384 -31.05 -12.72 15.37
CA GLU A 384 -30.72 -13.17 16.72
C GLU A 384 -29.63 -14.27 16.64
N ILE A 385 -28.53 -14.08 17.35
CA ILE A 385 -27.43 -15.05 17.45
C ILE A 385 -27.53 -15.76 18.79
N SER A 386 -27.49 -17.09 18.77
CA SER A 386 -27.55 -17.94 19.97
C SER A 386 -26.33 -18.85 20.05
N LEU A 387 -25.83 -19.06 21.26
CA LEU A 387 -24.71 -19.94 21.52
C LEU A 387 -25.11 -21.43 21.42
N PRO A 388 -24.15 -22.34 21.12
CA PRO A 388 -24.36 -23.77 21.32
C PRO A 388 -24.84 -24.06 22.75
N LYS A 389 -25.82 -24.95 22.90
CA LYS A 389 -26.46 -25.36 24.17
C LYS A 389 -27.35 -24.31 24.84
N GLN A 390 -27.56 -23.16 24.19
CA GLN A 390 -28.52 -22.18 24.67
C GLN A 390 -29.96 -22.64 24.38
N ILE A 391 -30.81 -22.59 25.40
CA ILE A 391 -32.24 -22.90 25.27
C ILE A 391 -32.95 -21.70 24.65
N LEU A 392 -33.54 -21.89 23.47
CA LEU A 392 -34.28 -20.82 22.78
C LEU A 392 -35.69 -20.65 23.34
N THR A 393 -36.42 -21.76 23.44
CA THR A 393 -37.79 -21.78 23.98
C THR A 393 -37.95 -22.90 24.99
N ILE A 394 -38.70 -22.59 26.05
CA ILE A 394 -39.00 -23.51 27.14
C ILE A 394 -40.41 -24.05 26.96
N GLU A 395 -40.55 -25.37 27.14
CA GLU A 395 -41.84 -26.05 27.15
C GLU A 395 -42.84 -25.33 28.09
N LYS A 396 -44.09 -25.16 27.63
CA LYS A 396 -45.22 -24.55 28.38
C LYS A 396 -45.05 -23.08 28.76
N LYS A 397 -44.02 -22.40 28.26
CA LYS A 397 -43.90 -20.94 28.37
C LYS A 397 -44.48 -20.28 27.11
N LYS A 398 -45.34 -19.27 27.27
CA LYS A 398 -45.81 -18.47 26.13
C LYS A 398 -44.59 -17.82 25.45
N SER A 399 -44.43 -18.06 24.16
CA SER A 399 -43.47 -17.37 23.30
C SER A 399 -44.26 -16.49 22.33
N TYR A 400 -43.68 -15.35 21.99
CA TYR A 400 -44.23 -14.40 21.01
C TYR A 400 -43.32 -14.28 19.78
N LYS A 401 -42.39 -15.23 19.62
CA LYS A 401 -41.34 -15.20 18.61
C LYS A 401 -41.38 -16.47 17.76
N MET A 402 -41.24 -16.27 16.45
CA MET A 402 -40.98 -17.30 15.47
C MET A 402 -39.51 -17.21 15.05
N TYR A 403 -38.84 -18.36 14.98
CA TYR A 403 -37.43 -18.44 14.62
C TYR A 403 -37.28 -19.13 13.26
N ILE A 404 -36.57 -18.47 12.34
CA ILE A 404 -36.18 -19.02 11.04
C ILE A 404 -34.68 -19.24 11.09
N VAL A 405 -34.23 -20.50 11.00
CA VAL A 405 -32.81 -20.83 11.13
C VAL A 405 -32.09 -20.56 9.82
N GLN A 406 -31.32 -19.46 9.77
CA GLN A 406 -30.51 -19.13 8.61
C GLN A 406 -29.25 -19.99 8.50
N LYS A 407 -28.52 -20.16 9.61
CA LYS A 407 -27.27 -20.94 9.71
C LYS A 407 -27.24 -21.70 11.05
N GLY A 408 -26.76 -22.95 11.04
CA GLY A 408 -26.69 -23.82 12.22
C GLY A 408 -27.82 -24.86 12.31
N THR A 409 -27.85 -25.61 13.41
CA THR A 409 -28.82 -26.65 13.72
C THR A 409 -29.46 -26.41 15.08
N VAL A 410 -30.74 -26.75 15.19
CA VAL A 410 -31.52 -26.66 16.43
C VAL A 410 -32.15 -28.02 16.67
N SER A 411 -32.02 -28.52 17.89
CA SER A 411 -32.57 -29.79 18.33
C SER A 411 -33.76 -29.55 19.24
N LEU A 412 -34.78 -30.39 19.12
CA LEU A 412 -35.98 -30.37 19.94
C LEU A 412 -35.97 -31.56 20.89
N PHE A 413 -36.14 -31.28 22.18
CA PHE A 413 -36.23 -32.23 23.27
C PHE A 413 -37.64 -32.22 23.85
N LEU A 414 -38.44 -33.25 23.53
CA LEU A 414 -39.81 -33.42 24.01
C LEU A 414 -39.83 -34.24 25.32
N THR A 415 -40.42 -33.70 26.40
CA THR A 415 -40.43 -34.37 27.72
C THR A 415 -41.35 -35.61 27.75
N LYS A 416 -42.39 -35.68 26.90
CA LYS A 416 -43.22 -36.88 26.64
C LYS A 416 -43.80 -36.86 25.23
N LEU A 417 -43.59 -37.94 24.47
CA LEU A 417 -44.22 -38.20 23.17
C LEU A 417 -45.65 -38.72 23.38
N SER A 418 -46.62 -37.81 23.53
CA SER A 418 -48.00 -38.09 23.09
C SER A 418 -48.36 -37.02 22.07
N VAL A 419 -47.74 -37.10 20.90
CA VAL A 419 -48.08 -36.24 19.78
C VAL A 419 -49.36 -36.81 19.18
N GLU A 420 -50.49 -36.13 19.38
CA GLU A 420 -51.71 -36.39 18.62
C GLU A 420 -51.35 -36.39 17.12
N GLU A 421 -51.75 -37.44 16.40
CA GLU A 421 -51.37 -37.72 15.00
C GLU A 421 -51.50 -36.51 14.06
N LYS A 422 -52.40 -35.56 14.38
CA LYS A 422 -52.62 -34.31 13.65
C LYS A 422 -51.41 -33.41 13.48
N TRP A 423 -50.43 -33.44 14.40
CA TRP A 423 -49.31 -32.50 14.37
C TRP A 423 -47.98 -33.13 13.93
N GLN A 424 -47.90 -34.46 13.80
CA GLN A 424 -46.68 -35.14 13.36
C GLN A 424 -46.23 -34.69 11.96
N ASP A 425 -47.19 -34.46 11.06
CA ASP A 425 -46.90 -34.05 9.69
C ASP A 425 -46.31 -32.62 9.64
N LEU A 426 -46.87 -31.70 10.43
CA LEU A 426 -46.34 -30.35 10.58
C LEU A 426 -44.95 -30.34 11.22
N PHE A 427 -44.73 -31.12 12.28
CA PHE A 427 -43.43 -31.22 12.94
C PHE A 427 -42.37 -31.88 12.03
N SER A 428 -42.74 -32.88 11.24
CA SER A 428 -41.84 -33.50 10.27
C SER A 428 -41.42 -32.50 9.18
N THR A 429 -42.37 -31.68 8.71
CA THR A 429 -42.17 -30.65 7.69
C THR A 429 -41.31 -29.49 8.23
N MET A 430 -41.57 -29.05 9.45
CA MET A 430 -40.76 -28.03 10.15
C MET A 430 -39.33 -28.50 10.40
N LYS A 431 -39.15 -29.77 10.81
CA LYS A 431 -37.83 -30.39 11.04
C LYS A 431 -37.04 -30.55 9.75
N LYS A 432 -37.71 -30.87 8.63
CA LYS A 432 -37.10 -30.97 7.30
C LYS A 432 -36.56 -29.63 6.78
N HIS A 433 -37.20 -28.51 7.14
CA HIS A 433 -36.86 -27.17 6.62
C HIS A 433 -36.25 -26.20 7.64
N ARG A 434 -35.90 -26.66 8.84
CA ARG A 434 -35.24 -25.89 9.91
C ARG A 434 -36.03 -24.63 10.35
N MET A 435 -37.35 -24.76 10.54
CA MET A 435 -38.21 -23.68 11.05
C MET A 435 -38.80 -24.02 12.42
N TRP A 436 -39.01 -23.01 13.27
CA TRP A 436 -39.63 -23.18 14.59
C TRP A 436 -40.59 -22.04 14.93
N ILE A 437 -41.85 -22.36 15.22
CA ILE A 437 -42.87 -21.42 15.70
C ILE A 437 -43.06 -21.65 17.19
N GLY A 438 -42.83 -20.63 17.99
CA GLY A 438 -43.19 -20.66 19.41
C GLY A 438 -44.60 -20.14 19.62
N GLU A 439 -45.64 -20.88 19.25
CA GLU A 439 -46.97 -20.66 19.85
C GLU A 439 -47.85 -21.92 19.81
N SER A 440 -48.67 -22.04 20.87
CA SER A 440 -49.67 -23.08 21.19
C SER A 440 -49.15 -24.36 21.89
N SER A 441 -49.17 -24.32 23.23
CA SER A 441 -49.49 -25.41 24.18
C SER A 441 -48.91 -26.82 24.02
N THR A 442 -47.87 -27.03 23.20
CA THR A 442 -47.28 -28.36 22.99
C THR A 442 -45.88 -28.48 23.55
N TYR A 443 -45.64 -29.68 24.10
CA TYR A 443 -44.49 -30.17 24.84
C TYR A 443 -43.18 -29.96 24.05
N GLY A 444 -42.04 -29.64 24.71
CA GLY A 444 -40.73 -29.48 24.06
C GLY A 444 -39.85 -28.29 24.46
N PHE A 445 -38.55 -28.54 24.68
CA PHE A 445 -37.46 -27.55 24.77
C PHE A 445 -36.61 -27.60 23.50
N THR A 446 -36.06 -26.48 23.04
CA THR A 446 -35.15 -26.43 21.87
C THR A 446 -33.75 -25.98 22.25
N GLU A 447 -32.72 -26.70 21.83
CA GLU A 447 -31.29 -26.47 22.14
C GLU A 447 -30.45 -26.50 20.86
N VAL A 448 -29.44 -25.63 20.76
CA VAL A 448 -28.50 -25.56 19.61
C VAL A 448 -27.37 -26.58 19.82
N ILE A 449 -27.06 -27.45 18.84
CA ILE A 449 -25.99 -28.45 18.97
C ILE A 449 -24.72 -28.03 18.20
N ASP A 450 -23.57 -28.35 18.79
CA ASP A 450 -22.23 -28.20 18.24
C ASP A 450 -21.85 -29.38 17.30
N GLU A 451 -21.46 -29.11 16.05
CA GLU A 451 -21.24 -30.12 15.00
C GLU A 451 -20.20 -31.20 15.40
N ALA A 452 -19.23 -30.85 16.25
CA ALA A 452 -18.19 -31.78 16.70
C ALA A 452 -18.70 -32.91 17.61
N ASN A 453 -19.81 -32.70 18.34
CA ASN A 453 -20.37 -33.71 19.24
C ASN A 453 -21.46 -34.56 18.58
N ALA A 454 -22.15 -34.03 17.56
CA ALA A 454 -23.14 -34.79 16.80
C ALA A 454 -22.50 -36.02 16.13
N ALA A 455 -21.30 -35.88 15.55
CA ALA A 455 -20.58 -36.99 14.95
C ALA A 455 -20.16 -38.09 15.96
N ASN A 456 -19.87 -37.71 17.21
CA ASN A 456 -19.44 -38.64 18.26
C ASN A 456 -20.62 -39.41 18.88
N GLU A 457 -21.82 -38.81 18.96
CA GLU A 457 -23.02 -39.52 19.40
C GLU A 457 -23.56 -40.51 18.35
N THR A 458 -23.46 -40.19 17.05
CA THR A 458 -23.80 -41.13 15.98
C THR A 458 -22.89 -42.36 16.02
N ARG A 459 -21.58 -42.14 16.24
CA ARG A 459 -20.57 -43.21 16.32
C ARG A 459 -20.70 -44.08 17.58
N LYS A 460 -21.23 -43.53 18.69
CA LYS A 460 -21.55 -44.31 19.91
C LYS A 460 -22.80 -45.16 19.76
N LYS A 461 -23.78 -44.72 18.95
CA LYS A 461 -25.01 -45.49 18.67
C LYS A 461 -24.78 -46.62 17.66
N GLU A 462 -23.85 -46.46 16.72
CA GLU A 462 -23.47 -47.52 15.77
C GLU A 462 -22.65 -48.65 16.40
N ASN A 463 -21.95 -48.41 17.52
CA ASN A 463 -21.18 -49.43 18.24
C ASN A 463 -22.00 -50.18 19.32
N MET A 464 -23.29 -49.85 19.48
CA MET A 464 -24.21 -50.49 20.44
C MET A 464 -25.43 -51.16 19.79
N ALA A 465 -25.47 -51.20 18.46
CA ALA A 465 -26.37 -52.02 17.65
C ALA A 465 -25.53 -53.08 16.91
#